data_AF-A0A843H8R4-F1
#
_entry.id   AF-A0A843H8R4-F1
#
_cell.length_a   1.000
_cell.length_b   1.000
_cell.length_c   1.000
_cell.angle_alpha   90.00
_cell.angle_beta   90.00
_cell.angle_gamma   90.00
#
_symmetry.space_group_name_H-M   'P 1'
#
loop_
_entity.id
_entity.type
_entity.pdbx_description
1 polymer ?
#
loop_
_entity_poly.entity_id
_entity_poly.type
_entity_poly.pdbx_seq_one_letter_code
_entity_poly.pdbx_strand_id
1 'polypeptide(L)'
;MFFHKDIPYKEIQNWITIQLPAVYQAAKNGLDIEIKPHKNKRSNEQNRFLMAIIVAILRFHNQTGFMPEGCKAWMMRSDILKEYWKARYGVVNTHCLDTVAFTKFIDFIQLTMVEETGGEWEVLQPDSAYLKSLIEDAGL
;
A
#
# COMPACT_ATOMS: atom_id res chain seq x y z
N MET A 1 -10.35 -16.26 -0.14
CA MET A 1 -10.24 -16.79 1.24
C MET A 1 -8.84 -16.56 1.75
N PHE A 2 -8.67 -16.31 3.05
CA PHE A 2 -7.35 -16.14 3.67
C PHE A 2 -7.15 -17.25 4.72
N PHE A 3 -5.99 -17.90 4.67
CA PHE A 3 -5.55 -18.87 5.67
C PHE A 3 -4.28 -18.32 6.32
N HIS A 4 -4.21 -18.35 7.64
CA HIS A 4 -3.03 -17.92 8.36
C HIS A 4 -1.92 -18.98 8.24
N LYS A 5 -0.65 -18.58 8.38
CA LYS A 5 0.52 -19.42 8.08
C LYS A 5 0.66 -20.65 8.99
N ASP A 6 0.05 -20.58 10.16
CA ASP A 6 0.06 -21.61 11.20
C ASP A 6 -0.98 -22.70 10.97
N ILE A 7 -1.95 -22.47 10.08
CA ILE A 7 -2.97 -23.46 9.75
C ILE A 7 -2.32 -24.59 8.93
N PRO A 8 -2.37 -25.85 9.39
CA PRO A 8 -1.84 -26.98 8.64
C PRO A 8 -2.55 -27.12 7.29
N TYR A 9 -1.78 -27.45 6.25
CA TYR A 9 -2.32 -27.66 4.90
C TYR A 9 -3.51 -28.64 4.86
N LYS A 10 -3.49 -29.67 5.71
CA LYS A 10 -4.57 -30.66 5.83
C LYS A 10 -5.89 -30.04 6.30
N GLU A 11 -5.84 -29.04 7.17
CA GLU A 11 -7.04 -28.32 7.63
C GLU A 11 -7.60 -27.41 6.54
N ILE A 12 -6.72 -26.75 5.78
CA ILE A 12 -7.08 -25.95 4.60
C ILE A 12 -7.79 -26.85 3.56
N GLN A 13 -7.22 -28.02 3.25
CA GLN A 13 -7.82 -28.99 2.34
C GLN A 13 -9.20 -29.47 2.82
N ASN A 14 -9.33 -29.82 4.10
CA ASN A 14 -10.59 -30.27 4.67
C ASN A 14 -11.66 -29.18 4.55
N TRP A 15 -11.32 -27.93 4.87
CA TRP A 15 -12.24 -26.80 4.77
C TRP A 15 -12.73 -26.61 3.32
N ILE A 16 -11.82 -26.63 2.35
CA ILE A 16 -12.16 -26.50 0.93
C ILE A 16 -13.08 -27.65 0.48
N THR A 17 -12.79 -28.87 0.93
CA THR A 17 -13.55 -30.08 0.61
C THR A 17 -14.98 -30.02 1.12
N ILE A 18 -15.23 -29.38 2.27
CA ILE A 18 -16.58 -29.20 2.83
C ILE A 18 -17.43 -28.27 1.96
N GLN A 19 -16.83 -27.24 1.37
CA GLN A 19 -17.55 -26.21 0.60
C GLN A 19 -17.72 -26.59 -0.88
N LEU A 20 -16.82 -27.42 -1.39
CA LEU A 20 -16.75 -27.85 -2.77
C LEU A 20 -18.07 -28.40 -3.36
N PRO A 21 -18.84 -29.26 -2.67
CA PRO A 21 -20.05 -29.86 -3.24
C PRO A 21 -21.13 -28.83 -3.61
N ALA A 22 -21.36 -27.84 -2.75
CA ALA A 22 -22.37 -26.81 -2.98
C ALA A 22 -21.98 -25.89 -4.16
N VAL A 23 -20.69 -25.54 -4.25
CA VAL A 23 -20.18 -24.67 -5.32
C VAL A 23 -20.12 -25.42 -6.65
N TYR A 24 -19.75 -26.71 -6.62
CA TYR A 24 -19.70 -27.56 -7.81
C TYR A 24 -21.09 -27.76 -8.44
N GLN A 25 -22.12 -28.03 -7.64
CA GLN A 25 -23.49 -28.18 -8.15
C GLN A 25 -24.04 -26.91 -8.82
N ALA A 26 -23.53 -25.74 -8.44
CA ALA A 26 -23.91 -24.46 -9.03
C ALA A 26 -23.10 -24.10 -10.29
N ALA A 27 -22.01 -24.81 -10.59
CA ALA A 27 -21.08 -24.45 -11.65
C ALA A 27 -21.47 -25.10 -13.00
N LYS A 28 -21.76 -24.28 -14.02
CA LYS A 28 -22.15 -24.76 -15.38
C LYS A 28 -21.06 -25.53 -16.13
N ASN A 29 -19.78 -25.18 -15.92
CA ASN A 29 -18.67 -25.63 -16.74
C ASN A 29 -17.54 -26.30 -15.92
N GLY A 30 -17.80 -26.68 -14.67
CA GLY A 30 -16.78 -27.15 -13.73
C GLY A 30 -16.18 -26.04 -12.87
N LEU A 31 -15.24 -26.42 -11.99
CA LEU A 31 -14.66 -25.55 -10.98
C LEU A 31 -13.14 -25.72 -10.90
N ASP A 32 -12.40 -24.64 -11.15
CA ASP A 32 -10.97 -24.57 -10.87
C ASP A 32 -10.73 -23.88 -9.53
N ILE A 33 -9.96 -24.52 -8.64
CA ILE A 33 -9.55 -23.94 -7.36
C ILE A 33 -8.05 -23.69 -7.38
N GLU A 34 -7.67 -22.41 -7.27
CA GLU A 34 -6.28 -22.00 -7.23
C GLU A 34 -5.90 -21.50 -5.83
N ILE A 35 -4.90 -22.15 -5.20
CA ILE A 35 -4.31 -21.72 -3.93
C ILE A 35 -2.97 -21.07 -4.24
N LYS A 36 -2.88 -19.75 -4.04
CA LYS A 36 -1.65 -18.99 -4.24
C LYS A 36 -1.08 -18.52 -2.90
N PRO A 37 0.26 -18.49 -2.74
CA PRO A 37 0.88 -17.78 -1.63
C PRO A 37 0.35 -16.35 -1.60
N HIS A 38 -0.10 -15.91 -0.44
CA HIS A 38 -0.49 -14.52 -0.29
C HIS A 38 0.79 -13.68 -0.39
N LYS A 39 1.02 -13.03 -1.54
CA LYS A 39 2.06 -12.01 -1.64
C LYS A 39 1.73 -10.94 -0.59
N ASN A 40 2.65 -10.64 0.32
CA ASN A 40 2.47 -9.64 1.37
C ASN A 40 1.78 -8.41 0.76
N LYS A 41 0.49 -8.27 1.07
CA LYS A 41 -0.20 -7.05 0.73
C LYS A 41 0.13 -6.12 1.87
N ARG A 42 0.77 -5.02 1.50
CA ARG A 42 0.88 -3.81 2.31
C ARG A 42 -0.34 -3.66 3.22
N SER A 43 -0.14 -3.40 4.51
CA SER A 43 -1.25 -3.28 5.45
C SER A 43 -2.21 -2.16 5.01
N ASN A 44 -3.48 -2.28 5.40
CA ASN A 44 -4.46 -1.21 5.12
C ASN A 44 -4.00 0.13 5.73
N GLU A 45 -3.35 0.09 6.90
CA GLU A 45 -2.82 1.28 7.57
C GLU A 45 -1.61 1.88 6.84
N GLN A 46 -0.72 1.03 6.29
CA GLN A 46 0.38 1.50 5.43
C GLN A 46 -0.15 2.24 4.19
N ASN A 47 -1.20 1.72 3.55
CA ASN A 47 -1.82 2.40 2.42
C ASN A 47 -2.54 3.69 2.86
N ARG A 48 -3.20 3.68 4.02
CA ARG A 48 -3.87 4.85 4.59
C ARG A 48 -2.88 5.98 4.85
N PHE A 49 -1.71 5.67 5.40
CA PHE A 49 -0.68 6.65 5.70
C PHE A 49 -0.09 7.28 4.44
N LEU A 50 0.22 6.48 3.41
CA LEU A 50 0.64 7.04 2.10
C LEU A 50 -0.43 7.99 1.54
N MET A 51 -1.71 7.62 1.60
CA MET A 51 -2.77 8.49 1.11
C MET A 51 -2.92 9.77 1.94
N ALA A 52 -2.68 9.71 3.26
CA ALA A 52 -2.66 10.89 4.11
C ALA A 52 -1.57 11.88 3.68
N ILE A 53 -0.36 11.39 3.37
CA ILE A 53 0.75 12.20 2.86
C ILE A 53 0.39 12.83 1.51
N ILE A 54 -0.16 12.04 0.57
CA ILE A 54 -0.60 12.55 -0.74
C ILE A 54 -1.64 13.68 -0.58
N VAL A 55 -2.63 13.49 0.30
CA VAL A 55 -3.64 14.52 0.59
C VAL A 55 -3.02 15.76 1.23
N ALA A 56 -2.06 15.60 2.14
CA ALA A 56 -1.38 16.72 2.77
C ALA A 56 -0.56 17.54 1.75
N ILE A 57 0.13 16.89 0.80
CA ILE A 57 0.85 17.58 -0.28
C ILE A 57 -0.12 18.41 -1.13
N LEU A 58 -1.29 17.86 -1.46
CA LEU A 58 -2.31 18.60 -2.21
C LEU A 58 -2.87 19.80 -1.41
N ARG A 59 -3.07 19.65 -0.11
CA ARG A 59 -3.48 20.76 0.77
C ARG A 59 -2.43 21.85 0.81
N PHE A 60 -1.16 21.47 0.97
CA PHE A 60 -0.04 22.40 0.97
C PHE A 60 0.04 23.18 -0.35
N HIS A 61 -0.06 22.49 -1.49
CA HIS A 61 -0.14 23.13 -2.81
C HIS A 61 -1.30 24.12 -2.91
N ASN A 62 -2.49 23.77 -2.43
CA ASN A 62 -3.64 24.68 -2.47
C ASN A 62 -3.46 25.93 -1.60
N GLN A 63 -2.60 25.86 -0.57
CA GLN A 63 -2.32 26.96 0.35
C GLN A 63 -1.18 27.86 -0.14
N THR A 64 -0.10 27.26 -0.65
CA THR A 64 1.14 27.97 -0.98
C THR A 64 1.39 28.14 -2.47
N GLY A 65 0.66 27.40 -3.31
CA GLY A 65 0.93 27.28 -4.75
C GLY A 65 2.15 26.42 -5.08
N PHE A 66 2.85 25.86 -4.08
CA PHE A 66 4.04 25.06 -4.29
C PHE A 66 3.77 23.81 -5.12
N MET A 67 4.66 23.48 -6.04
CA MET A 67 4.64 22.22 -6.78
C MET A 67 6.03 21.59 -6.75
N PRO A 68 6.12 20.27 -6.52
CA PRO A 68 7.41 19.59 -6.57
C PRO A 68 8.09 19.73 -7.94
N GLU A 69 9.42 19.72 -7.95
CA GLU A 69 10.19 19.88 -9.19
C GLU A 69 9.83 18.80 -10.22
N GLY A 70 9.55 19.22 -11.46
CA GLY A 70 9.14 18.32 -12.55
C GLY A 70 7.69 17.83 -12.45
N CYS A 71 6.96 18.15 -11.39
CA CYS A 71 5.53 17.88 -11.26
C CYS A 71 4.73 18.90 -12.08
N LYS A 72 3.89 18.42 -13.00
CA LYS A 72 2.98 19.29 -13.77
C LYS A 72 1.72 19.56 -12.97
N ALA A 73 1.10 20.72 -13.12
CA ALA A 73 -0.13 21.09 -12.39
C ALA A 73 -1.24 20.03 -12.47
N TRP A 74 -1.45 19.39 -13.62
CA TRP A 74 -2.46 18.33 -13.78
C TRP A 74 -2.16 17.04 -13.00
N MET A 75 -0.91 16.85 -12.55
CA MET A 75 -0.48 15.76 -11.69
C MET A 75 -0.81 16.02 -10.21
N MET A 76 -1.21 17.24 -9.84
CA MET A 76 -1.70 17.60 -8.50
C MET A 76 -3.14 17.11 -8.27
N ARG A 77 -3.37 15.83 -8.57
CA ARG A 77 -4.58 15.06 -8.24
C ARG A 77 -4.13 13.81 -7.50
N SER A 78 -4.89 13.35 -6.51
CA SER A 78 -4.44 12.29 -5.60
C SER A 78 -4.15 10.95 -6.31
N ASP A 79 -4.89 10.65 -7.37
CA ASP A 79 -4.73 9.47 -8.22
C ASP A 79 -3.45 9.50 -9.06
N ILE A 80 -2.99 10.70 -9.45
CA ILE A 80 -1.82 10.89 -10.33
C ILE A 80 -0.56 11.23 -9.54
N LEU A 81 -0.68 11.99 -8.45
CA LEU A 81 0.45 12.42 -7.64
C LEU A 81 1.23 11.22 -7.09
N LYS A 82 0.51 10.15 -6.74
CA LYS A 82 1.13 8.87 -6.36
C LYS A 82 1.97 8.29 -7.50
N GLU A 83 1.49 8.36 -8.74
CA GLU A 83 2.21 7.85 -9.91
C GLU A 83 3.41 8.74 -10.29
N TYR A 84 3.31 10.05 -10.06
CA TYR A 84 4.45 10.96 -10.15
C TYR A 84 5.58 10.55 -9.19
N TRP A 85 5.28 10.36 -7.90
CA TRP A 85 6.30 9.96 -6.91
C TRP A 85 6.90 8.59 -7.22
N LYS A 86 6.07 7.66 -7.70
CA LYS A 86 6.52 6.36 -8.21
C LYS A 86 7.54 6.53 -9.34
N ALA A 87 7.21 7.33 -10.34
CA ALA A 87 8.11 7.57 -11.47
C ALA A 87 9.41 8.24 -11.02
N ARG A 88 9.32 9.24 -10.13
CA ARG A 88 10.45 9.99 -9.61
C ARG A 88 11.47 9.13 -8.85
N TYR A 89 11.01 8.15 -8.07
CA TYR A 89 11.89 7.24 -7.33
C TYR A 89 12.06 5.85 -7.97
N GLY A 90 11.66 5.67 -9.23
CA GLY A 90 11.82 4.40 -9.95
C GLY A 90 11.00 3.23 -9.38
N VAL A 91 9.89 3.52 -8.68
CA VAL A 91 9.02 2.49 -8.10
C VAL A 91 7.91 2.12 -9.07
N VAL A 92 8.04 0.96 -9.72
CA VAL A 92 7.04 0.46 -10.68
C VAL A 92 5.70 0.17 -9.99
N ASN A 93 5.73 -0.51 -8.85
CA ASN A 93 4.55 -0.93 -8.12
C ASN A 93 4.79 -0.86 -6.61
N THR A 94 4.13 0.09 -5.94
CA THR A 94 4.25 0.25 -4.49
C THR A 94 3.75 -0.99 -3.74
N HIS A 95 2.86 -1.79 -4.32
CA HIS A 95 2.28 -2.98 -3.68
C HIS A 95 3.21 -4.20 -3.68
N CYS A 96 4.33 -4.10 -4.41
CA CYS A 96 5.39 -5.10 -4.40
C CYS A 96 6.53 -4.75 -3.44
N LEU A 97 6.49 -3.56 -2.81
CA LEU A 97 7.50 -3.15 -1.84
C LEU A 97 7.28 -3.93 -0.54
N ASP A 98 8.38 -4.42 0.04
CA ASP A 98 8.39 -4.84 1.43
C ASP A 98 8.23 -3.65 2.38
N THR A 99 8.01 -3.92 3.67
CA THR A 99 7.77 -2.90 4.71
C THR A 99 8.89 -1.87 4.81
N VAL A 100 10.15 -2.29 4.62
CA VAL A 100 11.32 -1.41 4.73
C VAL A 100 11.41 -0.51 3.50
N ALA A 101 11.30 -1.07 2.31
CA ALA A 101 11.31 -0.34 1.04
C ALA A 101 10.13 0.62 0.94
N PHE A 102 8.97 0.23 1.48
CA PHE A 102 7.79 1.09 1.55
C PHE A 102 7.98 2.28 2.50
N THR A 103 8.52 2.04 3.71
CA THR A 103 8.83 3.13 4.65
C THR A 103 9.84 4.10 4.03
N LYS A 104 10.92 3.58 3.42
CA LYS A 104 11.90 4.42 2.70
C LYS A 104 11.26 5.23 1.56
N PHE A 105 10.34 4.64 0.82
CA PHE A 105 9.61 5.36 -0.24
C PHE A 105 8.79 6.54 0.32
N ILE A 106 8.11 6.33 1.45
CA ILE A 106 7.40 7.40 2.16
C ILE A 106 8.37 8.48 2.65
N ASP A 107 9.47 8.08 3.29
CA ASP A 107 10.46 9.01 3.83
C ASP A 107 11.07 9.86 2.72
N PHE A 108 11.39 9.28 1.57
CA PHE A 108 11.89 10.05 0.42
C PHE A 108 10.91 11.10 -0.06
N ILE A 109 9.61 10.78 -0.15
CA ILE A 109 8.59 11.77 -0.52
C ILE A 109 8.61 12.95 0.47
N GLN A 110 8.56 12.66 1.77
CA GLN A 110 8.51 13.71 2.78
C GLN A 110 9.80 14.54 2.84
N LEU A 111 10.97 13.89 2.72
CA LEU A 111 12.27 14.57 2.68
C LEU A 111 12.41 15.48 1.46
N THR A 112 12.02 15.01 0.27
CA THR A 112 12.02 15.86 -0.93
C THR A 112 11.07 17.05 -0.79
N MET A 113 9.91 16.87 -0.15
CA MET A 113 9.04 18.01 0.17
C MET A 113 9.73 19.00 1.12
N VAL A 114 10.40 18.55 2.18
CA VAL A 114 11.18 19.43 3.08
C VAL A 114 12.26 20.19 2.30
N GLU A 115 13.05 19.49 1.50
CA GLU A 115 14.17 20.06 0.75
C GLU A 115 13.70 21.11 -0.27
N GLU A 116 12.70 20.78 -1.09
CA GLU A 116 12.24 21.67 -2.16
C GLU A 116 11.41 22.85 -1.66
N THR A 117 10.78 22.73 -0.49
CA THR A 117 10.06 23.84 0.15
C THR A 117 10.97 24.70 1.02
N GLY A 118 12.26 24.38 1.12
CA GLY A 118 13.18 25.09 2.02
C GLY A 118 12.82 24.93 3.51
N GLY A 119 12.12 23.85 3.87
CA GLY A 119 11.70 23.55 5.24
C GLY A 119 10.29 24.00 5.61
N GLU A 120 9.50 24.57 4.69
CA GLU A 120 8.10 24.95 4.98
C GLU A 120 7.15 23.74 5.08
N TRP A 121 7.52 22.61 4.51
CA TRP A 121 6.78 21.36 4.65
C TRP A 121 6.94 20.75 6.05
N GLU A 122 5.81 20.52 6.73
CA GLU A 122 5.78 19.79 7.99
C GLU A 122 5.69 18.28 7.73
N VAL A 123 6.65 17.52 8.25
CA VAL A 123 6.69 16.06 8.13
C VAL A 123 5.54 15.43 8.93
N LEU A 124 4.67 14.70 8.24
CA LEU A 124 3.59 13.95 8.85
C LEU A 124 4.15 12.77 9.64
N GLN A 125 3.76 12.71 10.92
CA GLN A 125 4.05 11.57 11.77
C GLN A 125 3.01 10.48 11.56
N PRO A 126 3.42 9.21 11.50
CA PRO A 126 2.48 8.09 11.44
C PRO A 126 1.69 7.98 12.74
N ASP A 127 0.45 7.50 12.63
CA ASP A 127 -0.35 7.18 13.81
C ASP A 127 0.11 5.86 14.46
N SER A 128 -0.42 5.58 15.65
CA SER A 128 -0.09 4.37 16.39
C SER A 128 -0.55 3.09 15.70
N ALA A 129 -1.56 3.15 14.82
CA ALA A 129 -2.06 2.01 14.07
C ALA A 129 -1.10 1.63 12.94
N TYR A 130 -0.55 2.62 12.22
CA TYR A 130 0.51 2.42 11.24
C TYR A 130 1.75 1.81 11.89
N LEU A 131 2.22 2.39 13.02
CA LEU A 131 3.40 1.89 13.73
C LEU A 131 3.24 0.43 14.17
N LYS A 132 2.07 0.05 14.68
CA LYS A 132 1.75 -1.35 15.00
C LYS A 132 1.80 -2.25 13.76
N SER A 133 1.25 -1.79 12.64
CA SER A 133 1.27 -2.57 11.39
C SER A 133 2.69 -2.83 10.87
N LEU A 134 3.64 -1.91 11.12
CA LEU A 134 5.05 -2.14 10.76
C LEU A 134 5.69 -3.27 11.58
N ILE A 135 5.37 -3.36 12.87
CA ILE A 135 5.89 -4.38 13.79
C ILE A 135 5.31 -5.75 13.45
N GLU A 136 4.00 -5.82 13.25
CA GLU A 136 3.28 -7.05 12.86
C GLU A 136 3.78 -7.61 11.51
N ASP A 137 4.01 -6.74 10.52
CA ASP A 137 4.52 -7.15 9.20
C ASP A 137 6.02 -7.50 9.21
N ALA A 138 6.81 -6.92 10.12
CA ALA A 138 8.23 -7.23 10.28
C ALA A 138 8.48 -8.54 11.04
N GLY A 139 7.45 -9.13 11.66
CA GLY A 139 7.56 -10.34 12.47
C GLY A 139 8.37 -10.13 13.76
N LEU A 140 8.34 -8.92 14.32
CA LEU A 140 9.00 -8.52 15.56
C LEU A 140 8.01 -8.47 16.73
#